data_AF-A0A1X9SZ05-F1
#
_entry.id   AF-A0A1X9SZ05-F1
#
_cell.length_a   1.000
_cell.length_b   1.000
_cell.length_c   1.000
_cell.angle_alpha   90.00
_cell.angle_beta   90.00
_cell.angle_gamma   90.00
#
_symmetry.space_group_name_H-M   'P 1'
#
loop_
_entity.id
_entity.type
_entity.pdbx_description
1 polymer ?
#
loop_
_entity_poly.entity_id
_entity_poly.type
_entity_poly.pdbx_seq_one_letter_code
_entity_poly.pdbx_strand_id
1 'polypeptide(L)'
;MISYFKFKNTNTGTQIFLRKKRNVFDKPKETYISKKGNILITGILASGKSKKLESFNKKADELWKDKVISFSATDSISEIFHKNLNGHSEITDLLSVTEKLDTSKNFVKAMALVEKAKNSTIIIDDIDRLSGKKLEITKDLIRTKILKNTP
;
A
#
# COMPACT_ATOMS: atom_id res chain seq x y z
N MET A 1 -11.54 23.34 8.58
CA MET A 1 -12.18 22.41 7.62
C MET A 1 -11.85 20.97 8.02
N ILE A 2 -12.86 20.17 8.33
CA ILE A 2 -12.72 18.77 8.77
C ILE A 2 -12.81 17.87 7.53
N SER A 3 -11.85 16.95 7.38
CA SER A 3 -11.82 15.99 6.25
C SER A 3 -11.60 14.55 6.73
N TYR A 4 -12.37 13.61 6.18
CA TYR A 4 -12.27 12.19 6.51
C TYR A 4 -12.72 11.32 5.35
N PHE A 5 -12.19 10.10 5.29
CA PHE A 5 -12.60 9.10 4.31
C PHE A 5 -13.84 8.36 4.81
N LYS A 6 -14.75 8.07 3.89
CA LYS A 6 -15.89 7.17 4.09
C LYS A 6 -15.80 6.06 3.07
N PHE A 7 -15.89 4.82 3.56
CA PHE A 7 -15.97 3.62 2.74
C PHE A 7 -17.45 3.22 2.65
N LYS A 8 -17.97 3.05 1.43
CA LYS A 8 -19.36 2.62 1.21
C LYS A 8 -19.36 1.33 0.42
N ASN A 9 -20.06 0.31 0.93
CA ASN A 9 -20.31 -0.90 0.18
C ASN A 9 -21.40 -0.63 -0.86
N THR A 10 -21.13 -1.02 -2.10
CA THR A 10 -22.09 -0.95 -3.22
C THR A 10 -22.15 -2.32 -3.87
N ASN A 11 -23.13 -2.53 -4.76
CA ASN A 11 -23.25 -3.77 -5.53
C ASN A 11 -21.99 -4.06 -6.37
N THR A 12 -21.21 -3.03 -6.69
CA THR A 12 -19.94 -3.12 -7.45
C THR A 12 -18.69 -3.25 -6.57
N GLY A 13 -18.85 -3.38 -5.26
CA GLY A 13 -17.77 -3.43 -4.27
C GLY A 13 -17.63 -2.15 -3.45
N THR A 14 -16.58 -2.08 -2.63
CA THR A 14 -16.36 -0.97 -1.70
C THR A 14 -15.79 0.26 -2.40
N GLN A 15 -16.44 1.40 -2.23
CA GLN A 15 -16.06 2.69 -2.82
C GLN A 15 -15.50 3.65 -1.77
N ILE A 16 -14.59 4.53 -2.18
CA ILE A 16 -13.94 5.53 -1.32
C ILE A 16 -14.57 6.90 -1.59
N PHE A 17 -14.97 7.59 -0.54
CA PHE A 17 -15.45 8.97 -0.60
C PHE A 17 -14.65 9.85 0.36
N LEU A 18 -14.20 11.00 -0.11
CA LEU A 18 -13.69 12.06 0.75
C LEU A 18 -14.86 12.96 1.17
N ARG A 19 -15.07 13.05 2.48
CA ARG A 19 -16.04 13.96 3.09
C ARG A 19 -15.33 15.18 3.63
N LYS A 20 -15.80 16.37 3.23
CA LYS A 20 -15.32 17.66 3.73
C LYS A 20 -16.47 18.45 4.34
N LYS A 21 -16.27 19.00 5.54
CA LYS A 21 -17.22 19.92 6.21
C LYS A 21 -16.46 21.10 6.83
N ARG A 22 -17.08 22.29 6.92
CA ARG A 22 -16.44 23.46 7.53
C ARG A 22 -16.45 23.29 9.05
N ASN A 23 -17.64 23.03 9.60
CA ASN A 23 -17.91 22.82 11.02
C ASN A 23 -18.44 21.42 11.32
N VAL A 24 -18.56 21.08 12.61
CA VAL A 24 -19.02 19.75 13.05
C VAL A 24 -20.47 19.47 12.65
N PHE A 25 -21.32 20.50 12.62
CA PHE A 25 -22.75 20.41 12.35
C PHE A 25 -23.12 20.46 10.86
N ASP A 26 -22.18 20.84 9.98
CA ASP A 26 -22.49 20.98 8.55
C ASP A 26 -22.66 19.62 7.86
N LYS A 27 -23.58 19.56 6.89
CA LYS A 27 -23.68 18.42 5.98
C LYS A 27 -22.37 18.32 5.17
N PRO A 28 -21.70 17.15 5.14
CA PRO A 28 -20.44 17.01 4.42
C PRO A 28 -20.67 17.01 2.91
N LYS A 29 -19.81 17.72 2.18
CA LYS A 29 -19.67 17.52 0.73
C LYS A 29 -18.92 16.20 0.51
N GLU A 30 -19.49 15.32 -0.29
CA GLU A 30 -18.87 14.05 -0.67
C GLU A 30 -18.19 14.18 -2.03
N THR A 31 -17.02 13.54 -2.17
CA THR A 31 -16.31 13.44 -3.46
C THR A 31 -15.81 12.01 -3.59
N TYR A 32 -16.19 11.36 -4.68
CA TYR A 32 -15.71 10.01 -5.00
C TYR A 32 -14.21 10.04 -5.28
N ILE A 33 -13.49 9.02 -4.81
CA ILE A 33 -12.06 8.81 -5.11
C ILE A 33 -11.92 7.52 -5.90
N SER A 34 -11.32 7.63 -7.08
CA SER A 34 -11.00 6.49 -7.92
C SER A 34 -9.96 5.59 -7.26
N LYS A 35 -10.14 4.28 -7.41
CA LYS A 35 -9.21 3.24 -6.95
C LYS A 35 -8.11 2.91 -7.99
N LYS A 36 -8.24 3.41 -9.22
CA LYS A 36 -7.36 3.08 -10.35
C LYS A 36 -6.05 3.88 -10.42
N GLY A 37 -5.70 4.64 -9.39
CA GLY A 37 -4.52 5.51 -9.41
C GLY A 37 -3.92 5.74 -8.04
N ASN A 38 -2.87 6.55 -8.01
CA ASN A 38 -2.14 6.86 -6.79
C ASN A 38 -2.96 7.81 -5.90
N ILE A 39 -3.13 7.45 -4.63
CA ILE A 39 -3.75 8.31 -3.62
C ILE A 39 -2.64 8.84 -2.71
N LEU A 40 -2.42 10.15 -2.74
CA LEU A 40 -1.46 10.82 -1.87
C LEU A 40 -2.18 11.55 -0.73
N ILE A 41 -1.86 11.18 0.52
CA ILE A 41 -2.40 11.82 1.72
C ILE A 41 -1.32 12.72 2.33
N THR A 42 -1.46 14.03 2.16
CA THR A 42 -0.53 15.03 2.71
C THR A 42 -1.16 15.83 3.86
N GLY A 43 -0.33 16.51 4.63
CA GLY A 43 -0.75 17.32 5.78
C GLY A 43 0.40 17.57 6.75
N ILE A 44 0.20 18.52 7.66
CA ILE A 44 1.18 18.88 8.70
C ILE A 44 1.49 17.71 9.64
N LEU A 45 2.57 17.83 10.40
CA LEU A 45 2.91 16.86 11.45
C LEU A 45 1.74 16.70 12.43
N ALA A 46 1.51 15.50 12.94
CA ALA A 46 0.41 15.16 13.86
C ALA A 46 -1.02 15.40 13.33
N SER A 47 -1.23 15.61 12.03
CA SER A 47 -2.58 15.78 11.45
C SER A 47 -3.40 14.48 11.32
N GLY A 48 -2.92 13.36 11.89
CA GLY A 48 -3.57 12.05 11.84
C GLY A 48 -3.48 11.32 10.48
N LYS A 49 -2.45 11.59 9.67
CA LYS A 49 -2.25 10.94 8.35
C LYS A 49 -2.14 9.42 8.47
N SER A 50 -1.28 8.92 9.36
CA SER A 50 -1.09 7.49 9.60
C SER A 50 -2.39 6.80 10.05
N LYS A 51 -3.18 7.45 10.93
CA LYS A 51 -4.50 6.93 11.34
C LYS A 51 -5.50 6.85 10.17
N LYS A 52 -5.46 7.83 9.25
CA LYS A 52 -6.26 7.77 8.01
C LYS A 52 -5.77 6.65 7.09
N LEU A 53 -4.46 6.49 6.94
CA LEU A 53 -3.85 5.42 6.14
C LEU A 53 -4.20 4.02 6.69
N GLU A 54 -4.18 3.87 8.01
CA GLU A 54 -4.57 2.62 8.69
C GLU A 54 -6.02 2.21 8.36
N SER A 55 -6.92 3.18 8.17
CA SER A 55 -8.29 2.88 7.75
C SER A 55 -8.37 2.27 6.34
N PHE A 56 -7.41 2.58 5.45
CA PHE A 56 -7.28 1.90 4.17
C PHE A 56 -6.72 0.48 4.34
N ASN A 57 -5.68 0.30 5.15
CA ASN A 57 -5.13 -1.04 5.45
C ASN A 57 -6.21 -1.98 5.99
N LYS A 58 -7.03 -1.52 6.95
CA LYS A 58 -8.14 -2.29 7.53
C LYS A 58 -9.25 -2.64 6.53
N LYS A 59 -9.34 -1.92 5.42
CA LYS A 59 -10.37 -2.10 4.39
C LYS A 59 -9.80 -2.57 3.07
N ALA A 60 -8.52 -2.94 3.03
CA ALA A 60 -7.82 -3.13 1.78
C ALA A 60 -8.38 -4.33 0.99
N ASP A 61 -8.69 -5.43 1.66
CA ASP A 61 -9.31 -6.62 1.04
C ASP A 61 -10.67 -6.29 0.42
N GLU A 62 -11.50 -5.51 1.11
CA GLU A 62 -12.80 -5.06 0.61
C GLU A 62 -12.66 -4.07 -0.57
N LEU A 63 -11.61 -3.26 -0.56
CA LEU A 63 -11.40 -2.18 -1.53
C LEU A 63 -10.81 -2.68 -2.84
N TRP A 64 -9.76 -3.48 -2.77
CA TRP A 64 -8.95 -3.83 -3.94
C TRP A 64 -9.00 -5.30 -4.30
N LYS A 65 -9.46 -6.21 -3.42
CA LYS A 65 -9.46 -7.68 -3.61
C LYS A 65 -8.08 -8.31 -3.94
N ASP A 66 -7.09 -7.48 -4.20
CA ASP A 66 -5.70 -7.81 -4.46
C ASP A 66 -4.92 -8.00 -3.15
N LYS A 67 -3.76 -8.66 -3.23
CA LYS A 67 -2.81 -8.71 -2.13
C LYS A 67 -2.39 -7.29 -1.74
N VAL A 68 -1.97 -7.08 -0.50
CA VAL A 68 -1.52 -5.77 -0.01
C VAL A 68 -0.06 -5.86 0.38
N ILE A 69 0.72 -4.88 -0.06
CA ILE A 69 2.06 -4.62 0.46
C ILE A 69 1.97 -3.34 1.27
N SER A 70 2.24 -3.43 2.57
CA SER A 70 2.18 -2.28 3.47
C SER A 70 3.47 -2.14 4.29
N PHE A 71 3.99 -0.92 4.38
CA PHE A 71 5.13 -0.60 5.25
C PHE A 71 5.20 0.89 5.58
N SER A 72 5.93 1.21 6.64
CA SER A 72 6.31 2.57 7.03
C SER A 72 7.78 2.83 6.71
N ALA A 73 8.14 4.09 6.45
CA ALA A 73 9.54 4.50 6.40
C ALA A 73 10.28 4.26 7.73
N THR A 74 9.60 4.09 8.86
CA THR A 74 10.22 3.72 10.14
C THR A 74 10.54 2.23 10.25
N ASP A 75 9.90 1.38 9.43
CA ASP A 75 10.14 -0.06 9.48
C ASP A 75 11.58 -0.38 9.07
N SER A 76 12.17 -1.39 9.70
CA SER A 76 13.41 -2.01 9.24
C SER A 76 13.15 -2.84 7.98
N ILE A 77 14.18 -3.10 7.18
CA ILE A 77 14.04 -3.94 5.97
C ILE A 77 13.53 -5.35 6.32
N SER A 78 14.01 -5.91 7.43
CA SER A 78 13.55 -7.21 7.91
C SER A 78 12.06 -7.20 8.28
N GLU A 79 11.56 -6.14 8.91
CA GLU A 79 10.14 -5.97 9.21
C GLU A 79 9.30 -5.82 7.94
N ILE A 80 9.80 -5.05 6.95
CA ILE A 80 9.12 -4.93 5.64
C ILE A 80 8.94 -6.31 5.02
N PHE A 81 9.98 -7.15 5.00
CA PHE A 81 9.87 -8.49 4.47
C PHE A 81 8.94 -9.37 5.29
N HIS A 82 9.07 -9.36 6.62
CA HIS A 82 8.23 -10.18 7.51
C HIS A 82 6.74 -9.83 7.40
N LYS A 83 6.39 -8.53 7.29
CA LYS A 83 5.00 -8.08 7.15
C LYS A 83 4.38 -8.46 5.80
N ASN A 84 5.20 -8.64 4.76
CA ASN A 84 4.73 -8.72 3.38
C ASN A 84 5.07 -10.04 2.66
N LEU A 85 5.80 -10.96 3.27
CA LEU A 85 6.14 -12.28 2.72
C LEU A 85 5.90 -13.38 3.75
N ASN A 86 5.17 -14.43 3.36
CA ASN A 86 4.77 -15.55 4.22
C ASN A 86 5.82 -16.68 4.26
N GLY A 87 7.11 -16.32 4.27
CA GLY A 87 8.22 -17.27 4.38
C GLY A 87 8.63 -17.96 3.07
N HIS A 88 9.32 -19.10 3.20
CA HIS A 88 10.03 -19.75 2.10
C HIS A 88 9.11 -20.15 0.93
N SER A 89 7.97 -20.80 1.22
CA SER A 89 7.03 -21.26 0.19
C SER A 89 6.49 -20.12 -0.68
N GLU A 90 6.05 -19.01 -0.07
CA GLU A 90 5.56 -17.88 -0.87
C GLU A 90 6.67 -17.29 -1.74
N ILE A 91 7.91 -17.23 -1.23
CA ILE A 91 9.05 -16.71 -1.98
C ILE A 91 9.39 -17.61 -3.17
N THR A 92 9.43 -18.93 -2.98
CA THR A 92 9.72 -19.88 -4.07
C THR A 92 8.63 -19.85 -5.13
N ASP A 93 7.36 -19.76 -4.71
CA ASP A 93 6.21 -19.68 -5.62
C ASP A 93 6.24 -18.39 -6.45
N LEU A 94 6.47 -17.24 -5.79
CA LEU A 94 6.55 -15.94 -6.46
C LEU A 94 7.69 -15.88 -7.47
N LEU A 95 8.82 -16.54 -7.18
CA LEU A 95 9.99 -16.55 -8.05
C LEU A 95 10.00 -17.72 -9.05
N SER A 96 9.03 -18.64 -8.97
CA SER A 96 8.95 -19.85 -9.80
C SER A 96 10.24 -20.67 -9.79
N VAL A 97 10.89 -20.79 -8.62
CA VAL A 97 12.14 -21.55 -8.45
C VAL A 97 11.88 -22.79 -7.61
N THR A 98 12.23 -23.96 -8.13
CA THR A 98 11.85 -25.25 -7.55
C THR A 98 12.84 -25.82 -6.54
N GLU A 99 14.13 -25.45 -6.51
CA GLU A 99 15.06 -25.86 -5.44
C GLU A 99 16.40 -25.10 -5.46
N LYS A 100 17.04 -24.95 -4.29
CA LYS A 100 18.36 -24.31 -3.97
C LYS A 100 18.42 -22.79 -3.76
N LEU A 101 17.32 -22.06 -3.78
CA LEU A 101 17.37 -20.62 -3.48
C LEU A 101 17.39 -20.37 -1.95
N ASP A 102 18.45 -19.74 -1.46
CA ASP A 102 18.53 -19.28 -0.07
C ASP A 102 17.62 -18.06 0.14
N THR A 103 16.37 -18.32 0.54
CA THR A 103 15.36 -17.29 0.78
C THR A 103 15.60 -16.46 2.04
N SER A 104 16.63 -16.78 2.84
CA SER A 104 17.00 -15.94 3.98
C SER A 104 17.62 -14.61 3.53
N LYS A 105 18.24 -14.59 2.34
CA LYS A 105 18.96 -13.44 1.80
C LYS A 105 18.02 -12.29 1.45
N ASN A 106 18.38 -11.09 1.89
CA ASN A 106 17.58 -9.88 1.68
C ASN A 106 17.34 -9.55 0.20
N PHE A 107 18.28 -9.86 -0.69
CA PHE A 107 18.06 -9.61 -2.13
C PHE A 107 16.99 -10.53 -2.72
N VAL A 108 16.92 -11.80 -2.28
CA VAL A 108 15.88 -12.75 -2.70
C VAL A 108 14.52 -12.29 -2.22
N LYS A 109 14.42 -11.87 -0.96
CA LYS A 109 13.20 -11.30 -0.38
C LYS A 109 12.77 -10.03 -1.12
N ALA A 110 13.70 -9.16 -1.50
CA ALA A 110 13.41 -7.97 -2.29
C ALA A 110 12.84 -8.34 -3.66
N MET A 111 13.45 -9.29 -4.38
CA MET A 111 12.94 -9.78 -5.67
C MET A 111 11.54 -10.36 -5.54
N ALA A 112 11.29 -11.21 -4.55
CA ALA A 112 9.97 -11.79 -4.30
C ALA A 112 8.94 -10.71 -3.98
N LEU A 113 9.31 -9.69 -3.19
CA LEU A 113 8.43 -8.56 -2.88
C LEU A 113 8.07 -7.75 -4.14
N VAL A 114 9.03 -7.55 -5.05
CA VAL A 114 8.81 -6.91 -6.35
C VAL A 114 7.88 -7.73 -7.24
N GLU A 115 8.04 -9.05 -7.28
CA GLU A 115 7.12 -9.94 -7.99
C GLU A 115 5.70 -9.89 -7.41
N LYS A 116 5.57 -9.95 -6.07
CA LYS A 116 4.29 -9.78 -5.37
C LYS A 116 3.64 -8.43 -5.71
N ALA A 117 4.43 -7.37 -5.88
CA ALA A 117 3.93 -6.04 -6.19
C ALA A 117 3.16 -5.98 -7.52
N LYS A 118 3.46 -6.83 -8.51
CA LYS A 118 2.73 -6.88 -9.80
C LYS A 118 1.22 -6.97 -9.62
N ASN A 119 0.77 -7.75 -8.62
CA ASN A 119 -0.64 -8.01 -8.32
C ASN A 119 -1.07 -7.53 -6.93
N SER A 120 -0.39 -6.51 -6.37
CA SER A 120 -0.70 -6.01 -5.02
C SER A 120 -1.02 -4.54 -4.99
N THR A 121 -1.87 -4.09 -4.06
CA THR A 121 -1.95 -2.66 -3.70
C THR A 121 -0.79 -2.31 -2.77
N ILE A 122 -0.13 -1.19 -3.02
CA ILE A 122 1.02 -0.73 -2.22
C ILE A 122 0.58 0.43 -1.34
N ILE A 123 0.80 0.30 -0.03
CA ILE A 123 0.46 1.31 0.98
C ILE A 123 1.73 1.67 1.74
N ILE A 124 2.13 2.94 1.66
CA ILE A 124 3.39 3.43 2.24
C ILE A 124 3.07 4.56 3.21
N ASP A 125 3.48 4.42 4.46
CA ASP A 125 3.47 5.52 5.42
C ASP A 125 4.82 6.26 5.43
N ASP A 126 4.78 7.58 5.64
CA ASP A 126 5.96 8.46 5.67
C ASP A 126 6.87 8.33 4.41
N ILE A 127 6.29 8.34 3.22
CA ILE A 127 7.01 8.16 1.93
C ILE A 127 8.16 9.16 1.72
N ASP A 128 8.04 10.38 2.24
CA ASP A 128 9.03 11.45 2.19
C ASP A 128 10.28 11.16 3.03
N ARG A 129 10.20 10.21 3.97
CA ARG A 129 11.30 9.80 4.85
C ARG A 129 12.05 8.57 4.36
N LEU A 130 11.65 7.99 3.22
CA LEU A 130 12.34 6.84 2.65
C LEU A 130 13.74 7.21 2.16
N SER A 131 14.72 6.41 2.56
CA SER A 131 16.12 6.61 2.19
C SER A 131 16.87 5.28 2.07
N GLY A 132 18.05 5.32 1.44
CA GLY A 132 18.93 4.16 1.25
C GLY A 132 18.25 2.98 0.57
N LYS A 133 18.50 1.77 1.06
CA LYS A 133 17.94 0.53 0.48
C LYS A 133 16.41 0.48 0.47
N LYS A 134 15.72 1.12 1.43
CA LYS A 134 14.25 1.18 1.47
C LYS A 134 13.69 2.00 0.31
N LEU A 135 14.37 3.10 -0.04
CA LEU A 135 14.02 3.92 -1.19
C LEU A 135 14.19 3.12 -2.49
N GLU A 136 15.30 2.40 -2.65
CA GLU A 136 15.54 1.57 -3.84
C GLU A 136 14.48 0.47 -4.00
N ILE A 137 14.18 -0.28 -2.93
CA ILE A 137 13.08 -1.27 -2.95
C ILE A 137 11.76 -0.58 -3.36
N THR A 138 11.42 0.54 -2.73
CA THR A 138 10.20 1.28 -3.04
C THR A 138 10.11 1.70 -4.51
N LYS A 139 11.21 2.19 -5.09
CA LYS A 139 11.27 2.55 -6.52
C LYS A 139 10.94 1.34 -7.39
N ASP A 140 11.49 0.17 -7.08
CA ASP A 140 11.27 -1.05 -7.85
C ASP A 140 9.82 -1.56 -7.72
N LEU A 141 9.22 -1.46 -6.52
CA LEU A 141 7.79 -1.76 -6.31
C LEU A 141 6.90 -0.86 -7.18
N ILE A 142 7.20 0.44 -7.24
CA ILE A 142 6.41 1.41 -8.01
C ILE A 142 6.63 1.25 -9.52
N ARG A 143 7.87 1.09 -9.99
CA ARG A 143 8.18 0.89 -11.43
C ARG A 143 7.43 -0.30 -12.02
N THR A 144 7.38 -1.39 -11.27
CA THR A 144 6.68 -2.62 -11.65
C THR A 144 5.19 -2.40 -11.88
N LYS A 145 4.57 -1.46 -11.16
CA LYS A 145 3.16 -1.08 -11.36
C LYS A 145 2.91 -0.23 -12.60
N ILE A 146 3.87 0.62 -12.96
CA ILE A 146 3.75 1.48 -14.13
C ILE A 146 3.78 0.65 -15.41
N LEU A 147 4.68 -0.34 -15.48
CA LEU A 147 4.84 -1.19 -16.67
C LEU A 147 3.60 -2.01 -17.02
N LYS A 148 2.79 -2.41 -16.02
CA LYS A 148 1.53 -3.14 -16.23
C LYS A 148 0.38 -2.31 -16.82
N ASN A 149 0.47 -0.98 -16.75
CA ASN A 149 -0.56 -0.06 -17.22
C ASN A 149 -0.20 0.57 -18.58
N THR A 150 0.85 0.07 -19.24
CA THR A 150 1.18 0.45 -20.62
C THR A 150 0.44 -0.53 -21.54
N PRO A 151 -0.43 -0.05 -22.45
CA PRO A 151 -1.19 -0.91 -23.36
C PRO A 151 -0.29 -1.74 -24.28
#